data_AF-A0AAW3W5Q3-F1
#
_entry.id   AF-A0AAW3W5Q3-F1
#
_cell.length_a   1.000
_cell.length_b   1.000
_cell.length_c   1.000
_cell.angle_alpha   90.00
_cell.angle_beta   90.00
_cell.angle_gamma   90.00
#
_symmetry.space_group_name_H-M   'P 1'
#
loop_
_entity.id
_entity.type
_entity.pdbx_description
1 polymer ?
#
loop_
_entity_poly.entity_id
_entity_poly.type
_entity_poly.pdbx_seq_one_letter_code
_entity_poly.pdbx_strand_id
1 'polypeptide(L)'
;MSKKLRLNPENLVAIQAAIDEAEGKATTRCLSADRLLKMVKSWEVKAFSPPKYLLRDTYLIVQASADKVAKAYKYTPQETVVCVEHDSVGWYIDRIERRGVRTRSWNVTALIEDKLEYYILRQATTA
;
A
#
# COMPACT_ATOMS: atom_id res chain seq x y z
N MET A 1 13.93 -18.17 4.65
CA MET A 1 13.00 -17.45 3.77
C MET A 1 11.81 -17.02 4.62
N SER A 2 11.72 -15.73 4.97
CA SER A 2 10.56 -15.21 5.69
C SER A 2 9.33 -15.33 4.79
N LYS A 3 8.28 -15.97 5.29
CA LYS A 3 7.05 -16.24 4.55
C LYS A 3 6.41 -14.90 4.16
N LYS A 4 6.40 -14.54 2.88
CA LYS A 4 5.73 -13.33 2.38
C LYS A 4 4.27 -13.36 2.79
N LEU A 5 3.79 -12.29 3.42
CA LEU A 5 2.44 -12.23 3.98
C LEU A 5 1.45 -11.88 2.87
N ARG A 6 0.56 -12.81 2.52
CA ARG A 6 -0.44 -12.58 1.46
C ARG A 6 -1.49 -11.58 1.93
N LEU A 7 -1.81 -10.59 1.10
CA LEU A 7 -2.85 -9.59 1.33
C LEU A 7 -4.23 -10.18 1.01
N ASN A 8 -4.84 -10.86 1.98
CA ASN A 8 -6.20 -11.42 1.87
C ASN A 8 -6.99 -11.19 3.18
N PRO A 9 -8.33 -11.33 3.15
CA PRO A 9 -9.17 -11.18 4.35
C PRO A 9 -8.79 -12.11 5.51
N GLU A 10 -8.28 -13.30 5.20
CA GLU A 10 -7.91 -14.32 6.20
C GLU A 10 -6.65 -13.94 6.98
N ASN A 11 -5.72 -13.20 6.37
CA ASN A 11 -4.48 -12.76 7.00
C ASN A 11 -4.59 -11.35 7.62
N LEU A 12 -5.77 -10.73 7.69
CA LEU A 12 -5.93 -9.37 8.21
C LEU A 12 -5.34 -9.19 9.61
N VAL A 13 -5.49 -10.20 10.48
CA VAL A 13 -4.93 -10.16 11.84
C VAL A 13 -3.40 -10.13 11.81
N ALA A 14 -2.77 -10.95 10.98
CA ALA A 14 -1.32 -10.98 10.83
C ALA A 14 -0.79 -9.71 10.13
N ILE A 15 -1.54 -9.16 9.18
CA ILE A 15 -1.21 -7.89 8.51
C ILE A 15 -1.26 -6.76 9.54
N GLN A 16 -2.31 -6.70 10.36
CA GLN A 16 -2.44 -5.67 11.38
C GLN A 16 -1.31 -5.77 12.39
N ALA A 17 -0.96 -6.99 12.84
CA ALA A 17 0.17 -7.19 13.75
C ALA A 17 1.50 -6.70 13.16
N ALA A 18 1.76 -6.95 11.88
CA ALA A 18 2.96 -6.47 11.20
C ALA A 18 2.98 -4.93 11.04
N ILE A 19 1.81 -4.32 10.80
CA ILE A 19 1.68 -2.86 10.79
C ILE A 19 1.93 -2.29 12.19
N ASP A 20 1.30 -2.86 13.21
CA ASP A 20 1.44 -2.42 14.61
C ASP A 20 2.88 -2.56 15.09
N GLU A 21 3.59 -3.61 14.70
CA GLU A 21 5.02 -3.81 14.99
C GLU A 21 5.88 -2.71 14.37
N ALA A 22 5.66 -2.41 13.08
CA ALA A 22 6.38 -1.33 12.39
C ALA A 22 6.01 0.06 12.94
N GLU A 23 4.78 0.22 13.40
CA GLU A 23 4.29 1.47 13.94
C GLU A 23 4.72 1.71 15.41
N GLY A 24 5.00 0.64 16.17
CA GLY A 24 5.47 0.72 17.54
C GLY A 24 4.44 1.34 18.49
N LYS A 25 4.88 2.19 19.42
CA LYS A 25 4.01 2.83 20.45
C LYS A 25 3.10 3.94 19.94
N ALA A 26 2.98 4.11 18.62
CA ALA A 26 2.14 5.16 18.06
C ALA A 26 0.68 4.90 18.35
N THR A 27 0.11 5.71 19.24
CA THR A 27 -1.20 5.46 19.86
C THR A 27 -2.36 6.05 19.05
N THR A 28 -2.10 6.70 17.91
CA THR A 28 -3.14 7.42 17.14
C THR A 28 -2.95 7.29 15.63
N ARG A 29 -4.05 6.92 14.95
CA ARG A 29 -4.31 7.10 13.50
C ARG A 29 -3.35 6.33 12.58
N CYS A 30 -3.25 5.05 12.87
CA CYS A 30 -2.50 3.98 12.22
C CYS A 30 -3.13 3.55 10.89
N LEU A 31 -2.33 3.01 9.98
CA LEU A 31 -2.86 2.30 8.81
C LEU A 31 -3.52 0.99 9.30
N SER A 32 -4.77 0.73 8.91
CA SER A 32 -5.40 -0.55 9.22
C SER A 32 -5.24 -1.54 8.06
N ALA A 33 -5.15 -2.83 8.39
CA ALA A 33 -5.10 -3.92 7.42
C ALA A 33 -6.29 -3.87 6.43
N ASP A 34 -7.50 -3.59 6.93
CA ASP A 34 -8.70 -3.41 6.10
C ASP A 34 -8.56 -2.24 5.12
N ARG A 35 -7.99 -1.12 5.57
CA ARG A 35 -7.81 0.06 4.74
C ARG A 35 -6.77 -0.19 3.67
N LEU A 36 -5.66 -0.86 4.01
CA LEU A 36 -4.65 -1.31 3.05
C LEU A 36 -5.28 -2.18 1.96
N LEU A 37 -6.06 -3.19 2.35
CA LEU A 37 -6.76 -4.06 1.40
C LEU A 37 -7.71 -3.29 0.49
N LYS A 38 -8.47 -2.33 1.03
CA LYS A 38 -9.36 -1.46 0.24
C LYS A 38 -8.58 -0.56 -0.73
N MET A 39 -7.44 -0.02 -0.32
CA MET A 39 -6.61 0.83 -1.17
C MET A 39 -6.03 0.07 -2.35
N VAL A 40 -5.53 -1.15 -2.13
CA VAL A 40 -5.03 -2.03 -3.21
C VAL A 40 -6.15 -2.41 -4.17
N LYS A 41 -7.31 -2.85 -3.67
CA LYS A 41 -8.48 -3.15 -4.52
C LYS A 41 -8.96 -1.93 -5.30
N SER A 42 -9.00 -0.76 -4.67
CA SER A 42 -9.40 0.48 -5.35
C SER A 42 -8.42 0.85 -6.46
N TRP A 43 -7.12 0.60 -6.27
CA TRP A 43 -6.12 0.81 -7.30
C TRP A 43 -6.34 -0.15 -8.49
N GLU A 44 -6.59 -1.44 -8.25
CA GLU A 44 -6.87 -2.40 -9.32
C GLU A 44 -8.07 -1.98 -10.17
N VAL A 45 -9.15 -1.52 -9.52
CA VAL A 45 -10.34 -1.01 -10.22
C VAL A 45 -10.02 0.23 -11.05
N LYS A 46 -9.24 1.17 -10.50
CA LYS A 46 -8.78 2.37 -11.23
C LYS A 46 -7.84 2.05 -12.39
N ALA A 47 -7.09 0.95 -12.29
CA ALA A 47 -6.25 0.42 -13.36
C ALA A 47 -7.05 -0.37 -14.42
N PHE A 48 -8.38 -0.22 -14.46
CA PHE A 48 -9.28 -0.93 -15.37
C PHE A 48 -9.26 -2.46 -15.21
N SER A 49 -9.09 -2.94 -13.96
CA SER A 49 -9.13 -4.35 -13.60
C SER A 49 -8.29 -5.22 -14.55
N PRO A 50 -6.97 -4.96 -14.64
CA PRO A 50 -6.12 -5.62 -15.62
C PRO A 50 -6.07 -7.13 -15.36
N PRO A 51 -5.93 -7.95 -16.41
CA PRO A 51 -5.66 -9.37 -16.26
C PRO A 51 -4.49 -9.66 -15.32
N LYS A 52 -4.61 -10.68 -14.47
CA LYS A 52 -3.63 -11.02 -13.42
C LYS A 52 -2.20 -11.25 -13.93
N TYR A 53 -2.04 -11.71 -15.17
CA TYR A 53 -0.73 -11.92 -15.77
C TYR A 53 0.00 -10.60 -16.08
N LEU A 54 -0.73 -9.50 -16.28
CA LEU A 54 -0.16 -8.16 -16.45
C LEU A 54 0.24 -7.53 -15.12
N LEU A 55 -0.39 -7.95 -14.02
CA LEU A 55 -0.05 -7.53 -12.65
C LEU A 55 1.22 -8.21 -12.11
N ARG A 56 1.77 -9.21 -12.81
CA ARG A 56 3.00 -9.87 -12.37
C ARG A 56 4.15 -8.85 -12.29
N ASP A 57 4.92 -8.93 -11.20
CA ASP A 57 6.08 -8.06 -10.93
C ASP A 57 5.69 -6.57 -10.76
N THR A 58 4.42 -6.32 -10.42
CA THR A 58 3.94 -4.99 -10.06
C THR A 58 4.16 -4.73 -8.58
N TYR A 59 4.67 -3.54 -8.26
CA TYR A 59 4.86 -3.07 -6.90
C TYR A 59 3.94 -1.88 -6.60
N LEU A 60 3.22 -1.92 -5.48
CA LEU A 60 2.51 -0.76 -4.96
C LEU A 60 3.15 -0.30 -3.66
N ILE A 61 3.35 1.00 -3.57
CA ILE A 61 3.83 1.71 -2.39
C ILE A 61 2.63 2.46 -1.83
N VAL A 62 2.09 1.97 -0.73
CA VAL A 62 0.98 2.59 -0.01
C VAL A 62 1.55 3.47 1.09
N GLN A 63 1.30 4.78 0.97
CA GLN A 63 1.75 5.79 1.93
C GLN A 63 0.56 6.28 2.75
N ALA A 64 0.61 6.00 4.05
CA ALA A 64 -0.38 6.41 5.03
C ALA A 64 0.22 7.46 5.96
N SER A 65 -0.03 8.74 5.68
CA SER A 65 0.42 9.83 6.54
C SER A 65 -0.40 9.94 7.83
N ALA A 66 0.28 10.16 8.95
CA ALA A 66 -0.38 10.48 10.22
C ALA A 66 -1.19 11.78 10.11
N ASP A 67 -2.43 11.73 10.62
CA ASP A 67 -3.33 12.88 10.64
C ASP A 67 -2.89 13.94 11.67
N LYS A 68 -3.48 15.16 11.61
CA LYS A 68 -3.07 16.35 12.42
C LYS A 68 -2.63 16.02 13.85
N VAL A 69 -1.33 16.16 14.15
CA VAL A 69 -0.80 16.14 15.53
C VAL A 69 -1.12 17.48 16.18
N ALA A 70 -1.71 17.49 17.37
CA ALA A 70 -2.10 18.71 18.09
C ALA A 70 -0.91 19.63 18.44
N LYS A 71 0.33 19.13 18.37
CA LYS A 71 1.58 19.86 18.66
C LYS A 71 2.59 19.69 17.51
N ALA A 72 2.27 20.26 16.36
CA ALA A 72 3.13 20.21 15.16
C ALA A 72 4.55 20.77 15.38
N TYR A 73 4.77 21.62 16.40
CA TYR A 73 6.07 22.19 16.74
C TYR A 73 7.00 21.26 17.53
N LYS A 74 6.48 20.18 18.16
CA LYS A 74 7.28 19.30 19.02
C LYS A 74 7.59 17.94 18.37
N TYR A 75 6.84 17.55 17.34
CA TYR A 75 6.94 16.22 16.76
C TYR A 75 6.98 16.29 15.23
N THR A 76 7.94 15.57 14.64
CA THR A 76 7.98 15.36 13.19
C THR A 76 6.87 14.38 12.81
N PRO A 77 5.99 14.72 11.85
CA PRO A 77 4.99 13.78 11.39
C PRO A 77 5.67 12.55 10.77
N GLN A 78 5.17 11.38 11.14
CA GLN A 78 5.62 10.10 10.60
C GLN A 78 4.52 9.50 9.73
N GLU A 79 4.93 8.77 8.71
CA GLU A 79 4.04 8.00 7.85
C GLU A 79 4.43 6.53 7.86
N THR A 80 3.43 5.69 7.62
CA THR A 80 3.61 4.25 7.43
C THR A 80 3.62 3.98 5.94
N VAL A 81 4.70 3.36 5.47
CA VAL A 81 4.91 2.95 4.09
C VAL A 81 4.79 1.44 4.03
N VAL A 82 3.85 0.95 3.23
CA VAL A 82 3.70 -0.48 2.94
C VAL A 82 4.00 -0.72 1.48
N CYS A 83 5.03 -1.53 1.22
CA CYS A 83 5.34 -2.05 -0.10
C CYS A 83 4.65 -3.39 -0.28
N VAL A 84 3.82 -3.49 -1.31
CA VAL A 84 3.20 -4.75 -1.74
C VAL A 84 3.66 -5.10 -3.14
N GLU A 85 3.83 -6.39 -3.38
CA GLU A 85 4.24 -6.97 -4.66
C GLU A 85 3.19 -7.97 -5.11
N HIS A 86 3.00 -8.10 -6.42
CA HIS A 86 2.07 -9.08 -6.99
C HIS A 86 2.80 -10.18 -7.76
N ASP A 87 2.77 -11.40 -7.19
CA ASP A 87 3.44 -12.59 -7.74
C ASP A 87 2.46 -13.48 -8.53
N SER A 88 1.74 -12.89 -9.48
CA SER A 88 0.73 -13.52 -10.38
C SER A 88 -0.52 -14.14 -9.71
N VAL A 89 -0.44 -14.60 -8.47
CA VAL A 89 -1.49 -15.28 -7.70
C VAL A 89 -2.21 -14.31 -6.76
N GLY A 90 -1.53 -13.25 -6.35
CA GLY A 90 -2.11 -12.20 -5.52
C GLY A 90 -1.06 -11.21 -5.01
N TRP A 91 -1.54 -10.28 -4.20
CA TRP A 91 -0.71 -9.28 -3.53
C TRP A 91 -0.08 -9.84 -2.26
N TYR A 92 1.17 -9.49 -2.03
CA TYR A 92 1.96 -9.88 -0.88
C TYR A 92 2.64 -8.66 -0.29
N ILE A 93 2.73 -8.59 1.03
CA ILE A 93 3.51 -7.57 1.71
C ILE A 93 4.99 -7.95 1.59
N ASP A 94 5.77 -7.05 1.00
CA ASP A 94 7.22 -7.16 0.90
C ASP A 94 7.88 -6.45 2.09
N ARG A 95 7.46 -5.21 2.36
CA ARG A 95 8.06 -4.37 3.40
C ARG A 95 7.04 -3.45 4.06
N ILE A 96 7.18 -3.24 5.37
CA ILE A 96 6.47 -2.21 6.12
C ILE A 96 7.51 -1.37 6.85
N GLU A 97 7.45 -0.06 6.70
CA GLU A 97 8.36 0.87 7.35
C GLU A 97 7.67 2.12 7.84
N ARG A 98 8.23 2.71 8.89
CA ARG A 98 7.85 4.00 9.41
C ARG A 98 8.93 5.03 9.07
N ARG A 99 8.56 6.13 8.42
CA ARG A 99 9.51 7.20 8.06
C ARG A 99 8.97 8.59 8.38
N GLY A 100 9.87 9.54 8.60
CA GLY A 100 9.49 10.95 8.79
C GLY A 100 9.12 11.59 7.46
N VAL A 101 8.02 12.36 7.42
CA VAL A 101 7.58 13.05 6.20
C VAL A 101 7.41 14.55 6.45
N ARG A 102 7.81 15.38 5.48
CA ARG A 102 7.58 16.84 5.52
C ARG A 102 6.18 17.21 5.05
N THR A 103 5.63 16.46 4.10
CA THR A 103 4.36 16.74 3.44
C THR A 103 3.41 15.59 3.65
N ARG A 104 2.19 15.88 4.09
CA ARG A 104 1.15 14.87 4.32
C ARG A 104 0.59 14.40 2.99
N SER A 105 0.50 13.09 2.80
CA SER A 105 -0.24 12.53 1.68
C SER A 105 -0.79 11.14 1.99
N TRP A 106 -1.98 10.86 1.47
CA TRP A 106 -2.53 9.52 1.42
C TRP A 106 -2.50 9.09 -0.04
N ASN A 107 -1.40 8.44 -0.42
CA ASN A 107 -1.13 8.12 -1.81
C ASN A 107 -0.85 6.62 -1.98
N VAL A 108 -1.29 6.09 -3.11
CA VAL A 108 -0.82 4.80 -3.63
C VAL A 108 0.01 5.14 -4.84
N THR A 109 1.30 4.83 -4.77
CA THR A 109 2.21 4.92 -5.92
C THR A 109 2.38 3.52 -6.47
N ALA A 110 2.14 3.34 -7.76
CA ALA A 110 2.37 2.07 -8.43
C ALA A 110 3.66 2.16 -9.26
N LEU A 111 4.53 1.19 -9.08
CA LEU A 111 5.64 0.90 -9.98
C LEU A 111 5.19 -0.31 -10.81
N ILE A 112 4.85 -0.02 -12.06
CA ILE A 112 4.27 -0.97 -13.00
C ILE A 112 5.25 -1.23 -14.14
N GLU A 113 5.20 -2.42 -14.72
CA GLU A 113 5.93 -2.69 -15.96
C GLU A 113 5.25 -2.04 -17.17
N ASP A 114 6.04 -1.78 -18.23
CA ASP A 114 5.60 -1.18 -19.50
C ASP A 114 4.35 -1.86 -20.09
N LYS A 115 4.24 -3.19 -19.95
CA LYS A 115 3.09 -3.97 -20.44
C LYS A 115 1.78 -3.59 -19.75
N LEU A 116 1.84 -3.30 -18.45
CA LEU A 116 0.70 -2.90 -17.65
C LEU A 116 0.40 -1.41 -17.86
N GLU A 117 1.44 -0.58 -17.98
CA GLU A 117 1.28 0.83 -18.35
C GLU A 117 0.58 0.98 -19.69
N TYR A 118 1.04 0.25 -20.72
CA TYR A 118 0.43 0.26 -22.05
C TYR A 118 -1.05 -0.15 -22.01
N TYR A 119 -1.39 -1.18 -21.22
CA TYR A 119 -2.78 -1.59 -21.02
C TYR A 119 -3.63 -0.46 -20.41
N ILE A 120 -3.16 0.15 -19.33
CA ILE A 120 -3.87 1.23 -18.63
C ILE A 120 -4.07 2.43 -19.55
N LEU A 121 -3.03 2.86 -20.27
CA LEU A 121 -3.10 3.99 -21.20
C LEU A 121 -4.07 3.73 -22.35
N ARG A 122 -4.08 2.52 -22.89
CA ARG A 122 -5.01 2.14 -23.97
C ARG A 122 -6.46 2.19 -23.50
N GLN A 123 -6.77 1.67 -22.32
CA GLN A 123 -8.11 1.73 -21.74
C GLN A 123 -8.53 3.18 -21.46
N ALA A 124 -7.64 3.99 -20.91
CA ALA A 124 -7.91 5.41 -20.63
C ALA A 124 -8.21 6.24 -21.89
N THR A 125 -7.64 5.86 -23.04
CA THR A 125 -7.89 6.55 -24.32
C THR A 125 -9.19 6.11 -24.99
N THR A 126 -9.75 4.97 -24.57
CA THR A 126 -10.96 4.38 -25.16
C THR A 126 -12.24 4.73 -24.38
N ALA A 127 -12.09 5.29 -23.17
CA ALA A 127 -13.17 5.71 -22.27
C ALA A 127 -13.52 7.19 -22.45
#